data_AF-A0A382N107-F1
#
_entry.id   AF-A0A382N107-F1
#
_cell.length_a   1.000
_cell.length_b   1.000
_cell.length_c   1.000
_cell.angle_alpha   90.00
_cell.angle_beta   90.00
_cell.angle_gamma   90.00
#
_symmetry.space_group_name_H-M   'P 1'
#
loop_
_entity.id
_entity.type
_entity.pdbx_description
1 polymer ?
#
loop_
_entity_poly.entity_id
_entity_poly.type
_entity_poly.pdbx_seq_one_letter_code
_entity_poly.pdbx_strand_id
1 'polypeptide(L)' 'MKDEFFSNYSVKIQSVLGGRQWKDVLELAKAIEAIWLKGQRLYLCGNGGSAANAIHLANDFLYGVGGGAEAGIRVEALSA' A
#
# COMPACT_ATOMS: atom_id res chain seq x y z
N MET A 1 -13.68 8.20 29.23
CA MET A 1 -14.39 8.63 28.00
C MET A 1 -13.46 9.08 26.85
N LYS A 2 -12.77 10.24 26.87
CA LYS A 2 -11.85 10.60 25.74
C LYS A 2 -10.61 9.69 25.67
N ASP A 3 -9.90 9.50 26.78
CA ASP A 3 -8.67 8.68 26.82
C ASP A 3 -8.97 7.19 26.54
N GLU A 4 -10.18 6.77 26.90
CA GLU A 4 -10.73 5.45 26.68
C GLU A 4 -11.00 5.18 25.18
N PHE A 5 -11.42 6.20 24.41
CA PHE A 5 -11.55 6.07 22.95
C PHE A 5 -10.20 5.74 22.28
N PHE A 6 -9.15 6.49 22.60
CA PHE A 6 -7.81 6.25 22.05
C PHE A 6 -7.21 4.93 22.53
N SER A 7 -7.40 4.59 23.81
CA SER A 7 -6.96 3.31 24.38
C SER A 7 -7.65 2.13 23.70
N ASN A 8 -8.97 2.18 23.52
CA ASN A 8 -9.75 1.14 22.85
C ASN A 8 -9.40 1.03 21.36
N TYR A 9 -9.14 2.15 20.67
CA TYR A 9 -8.64 2.13 19.29
C TYR A 9 -7.26 1.47 19.20
N SER A 10 -6.35 1.78 20.13
CA SER A 10 -5.02 1.19 20.21
C SER A 10 -5.06 -0.32 20.48
N VAL A 11 -5.89 -0.77 21.42
CA VAL A 11 -6.12 -2.21 21.68
C VAL A 11 -6.71 -2.90 20.44
N LYS A 12 -7.66 -2.26 19.76
CA LYS A 12 -8.29 -2.81 18.54
C LYS A 12 -7.30 -2.96 17.39
N ILE A 13 -6.46 -1.96 17.12
CA ILE A 13 -5.47 -2.05 16.03
C ILE A 13 -4.38 -3.08 16.37
N GLN A 14 -3.92 -3.15 17.62
CA GLN A 14 -2.99 -4.19 18.08
C GLN A 14 -3.56 -5.60 17.92
N SER A 15 -4.83 -5.81 18.28
CA SER A 15 -5.51 -7.11 18.12
C SER A 15 -5.62 -7.53 16.65
N VAL A 16 -6.00 -6.60 15.76
CA VAL A 16 -6.10 -6.87 14.31
C VAL A 16 -4.72 -7.17 13.70
N LEU A 17 -3.69 -6.41 14.06
CA LEU A 17 -2.32 -6.61 13.54
C LEU A 17 -1.68 -7.89 14.10
N GLY A 18 -1.83 -8.17 15.39
CA GLY A 18 -1.29 -9.36 16.03
C GLY A 18 -1.92 -10.67 15.55
N GLY A 19 -3.19 -10.63 15.12
CA GLY A 19 -3.89 -11.76 14.52
C GLY A 19 -3.70 -11.89 13.00
N ARG A 20 -3.01 -10.95 12.32
CA ARG A 20 -2.91 -10.95 10.85
C ARG A 20 -1.90 -11.98 10.35
N GLN A 21 -2.35 -12.83 9.43
CA GLN A 21 -1.45 -13.59 8.57
C GLN A 21 -0.98 -12.69 7.43
N TRP A 22 0.33 -12.66 7.16
CA TRP A 22 0.99 -11.74 6.21
C TRP A 22 1.34 -12.39 4.86
N LYS A 23 0.88 -13.63 4.63
CA LYS A 23 1.22 -14.41 3.43
C LYS A 23 0.74 -13.74 2.15
N ASP A 24 -0.49 -13.23 2.16
CA ASP A 24 -1.12 -12.52 1.04
C ASP A 24 -0.39 -11.19 0.71
N VAL A 25 0.04 -10.46 1.74
CA VAL A 25 0.87 -9.25 1.58
C VAL A 25 2.21 -9.57 0.94
N LEU A 26 2.85 -10.68 1.32
CA LEU A 26 4.11 -11.13 0.70
C LEU A 26 3.91 -11.61 -0.75
N GLU A 27 2.79 -12.29 -1.05
CA GLU A 27 2.43 -12.69 -2.41
C GLU A 27 2.17 -11.48 -3.32
N LEU A 28 1.46 -10.46 -2.80
CA LEU A 28 1.24 -9.19 -3.50
C LEU A 28 2.56 -8.43 -3.74
N ALA A 29 3.44 -8.35 -2.74
CA ALA A 29 4.74 -7.69 -2.87
C ALA A 29 5.59 -8.32 -3.98
N LYS A 30 5.67 -9.66 -4.04
CA LYS A 30 6.36 -10.39 -5.11
C LYS A 30 5.74 -10.18 -6.49
N ALA A 31 4.41 -10.05 -6.58
CA ALA A 31 3.74 -9.75 -7.83
C ALA A 31 4.07 -8.33 -8.33
N ILE A 32 4.12 -7.35 -7.42
CA ILE A 32 4.49 -5.95 -7.72
C ILE A 32 5.97 -5.85 -8.14
N GLU A 33 6.88 -6.54 -7.43
CA GLU A 33 8.29 -6.67 -7.80
C GLU A 33 8.45 -7.26 -9.21
N ALA A 34 7.73 -8.33 -9.53
CA ALA A 34 7.76 -8.94 -10.86
C ALA A 34 7.22 -8.01 -11.96
N ILE A 35 6.24 -7.16 -11.66
CA ILE A 35 5.76 -6.11 -12.58
C ILE A 35 6.85 -5.06 -12.80
N TRP A 36 7.51 -4.61 -11.73
CA TRP A 36 8.56 -3.59 -11.79
C TRP A 36 9.78 -4.06 -12.58
N LEU A 37 10.34 -5.23 -12.24
CA LEU A 37 11.51 -5.82 -12.91
C LEU A 37 11.27 -6.12 -14.40
N LYS A 38 10.03 -6.43 -14.80
CA LYS A 38 9.64 -6.60 -16.22
C LYS A 38 9.35 -5.28 -16.93
N GLY A 39 9.44 -4.15 -16.24
CA GLY A 39 9.05 -2.84 -16.76
C GLY A 39 7.58 -2.79 -17.20
N GLN A 40 6.67 -3.49 -16.52
CA GLN A 40 5.24 -3.47 -16.78
C GLN A 40 4.57 -2.27 -16.06
N ARG A 41 3.25 -2.11 -16.25
CA ARG A 41 2.47 -1.04 -15.59
C ARG A 41 1.57 -1.61 -14.50
N LEU A 42 1.67 -1.06 -13.29
CA LEU A 42 0.77 -1.33 -12.17
C LEU A 42 -0.43 -0.36 -12.23
N TYR A 43 -1.62 -0.85 -11.91
CA TYR A 43 -2.81 -0.02 -11.75
C TYR A 43 -3.37 -0.25 -10.35
N LEU A 44 -3.59 0.83 -9.59
CA LEU A 44 -4.17 0.78 -8.25
C LEU A 44 -5.54 1.44 -8.29
N CYS A 45 -6.61 0.68 -8.05
CA CYS A 45 -7.97 1.23 -8.00
C CYS A 45 -8.46 1.44 -6.57
N GLY A 46 -9.34 2.41 -6.38
CA GLY A 46 -9.98 2.68 -5.09
C GLY A 46 -11.07 3.73 -5.20
N ASN A 47 -12.06 3.64 -4.31
CA ASN A 47 -13.18 4.56 -4.22
C ASN A 47 -13.11 5.34 -2.89
N GLY A 48 -13.41 6.65 -2.90
CA GLY A 48 -13.45 7.50 -1.71
C GLY A 48 -12.14 7.45 -0.89
N GLY A 49 -12.20 7.06 0.39
CA GLY A 49 -10.99 6.96 1.23
C GLY A 49 -9.93 5.97 0.68
N SER A 50 -10.36 4.93 -0.04
CA SER A 50 -9.41 4.01 -0.70
C SER A 50 -8.81 4.58 -1.99
N ALA A 51 -9.48 5.55 -2.63
CA ALA A 51 -8.93 6.29 -3.76
C ALA A 51 -7.72 7.13 -3.32
N ALA A 52 -7.80 7.80 -2.17
CA ALA A 52 -6.68 8.54 -1.59
C ALA A 52 -5.48 7.62 -1.31
N ASN A 53 -5.71 6.42 -0.76
CA ASN A 53 -4.66 5.42 -0.55
C ASN A 53 -4.04 4.95 -1.88
N ALA A 54 -4.84 4.73 -2.93
CA ALA A 54 -4.34 4.34 -4.25
C ALA A 54 -3.43 5.44 -4.86
N ILE A 55 -3.82 6.71 -4.73
CA ILE A 55 -3.02 7.86 -5.18
C ILE A 55 -1.71 7.97 -4.39
N HIS A 56 -1.75 7.84 -3.06
CA HIS A 56 -0.56 7.92 -2.21
C HIS A 56 0.43 6.79 -2.55
N LEU A 57 -0.06 5.55 -2.62
CA LEU A 57 0.77 4.40 -3.01
C LEU A 57 1.34 4.53 -4.43
N ALA A 58 0.58 5.10 -5.38
CA ALA A 58 1.09 5.35 -6.73
C ALA A 58 2.24 6.36 -6.72
N ASN A 59 2.16 7.45 -5.95
CA ASN A 59 3.27 8.39 -5.79
C ASN A 59 4.51 7.73 -5.16
N ASP A 60 4.32 6.96 -4.08
CA ASP A 60 5.42 6.27 -3.39
C ASP A 60 6.10 5.25 -4.32
N PHE A 61 5.33 4.46 -5.07
CA PHE A 61 5.87 3.50 -6.03
C PHE A 61 6.55 4.16 -7.25
N LEU A 62 6.05 5.31 -7.71
CA LEU A 62 6.61 6.04 -8.86
C LEU A 62 7.93 6.76 -8.52
N TYR A 63 8.03 7.35 -7.32
CA TYR A 63 9.13 8.24 -6.95
C TYR A 63 9.99 7.74 -5.77
N GLY A 64 9.42 7.00 -4.82
CA GLY A 64 10.09 6.60 -3.58
C GLY A 64 10.83 5.27 -3.64
N VAL A 65 10.50 4.38 -4.58
CA VAL A 65 11.10 3.04 -4.70
C VAL A 65 12.25 2.97 -5.71
N GLY A 66 12.32 3.90 -6.68
CA GLY A 66 13.45 4.02 -7.60
C GLY A 66 14.68 4.65 -6.93
N GLY A 67 15.89 4.21 -7.33
CA GLY A 67 17.14 4.67 -6.73
C GLY A 67 18.32 4.65 -7.71
N GLY A 68 19.10 5.73 -7.72
CA GLY A 68 20.29 5.85 -8.57
C GLY A 68 19.92 5.83 -10.07
N ALA A 69 20.20 4.70 -10.74
CA ALA A 69 19.88 4.49 -12.15
C ALA A 69 18.56 3.71 -12.36
N GLU A 70 17.96 3.15 -11.31
CA GLU A 70 16.72 2.39 -11.40
C GLU A 70 15.50 3.31 -11.30
N ALA A 71 14.71 3.37 -12.38
CA ALA A 71 13.45 4.09 -12.39
C ALA A 71 12.42 3.40 -11.48
N GLY A 72 11.56 4.19 -10.83
CA GLY A 72 10.44 3.67 -10.02
C GLY A 72 9.42 2.86 -10.83
N ILE A 73 8.43 2.31 -10.14
CA ILE A 73 7.41 1.48 -10.76
C ILE A 73 6.54 2.35 -11.67
N ARG A 74 6.33 1.92 -12.91
CA ARG A 74 5.36 2.58 -13.80
C ARG A 74 3.95 2.28 -13.29
N VAL A 75 3.34 3.21 -12.57
CA VAL A 75 2.08 3.02 -11.83
C VAL A 75 1.07 4.12 -12.14
N GLU A 76 -0.22 3.79 -12.06
CA GLU A 76 -1.35 4.72 -12.24
C GLU A 76 -2.40 4.47 -11.15
N ALA A 77 -2.98 5.54 -10.60
CA ALA A 77 -4.09 5.44 -9.66
C ALA A 77 -5.44 5.64 -10.38
N LEU A 78 -6.31 4.63 -10.33
CA LEU A 78 -7.67 4.66 -10.85
C LEU A 78 -8.64 5.00 -9.70
N SER A 79 -8.62 6.26 -9.30
CA SER A 79 -9.44 6.83 -8.22
C SER A 79 -10.86 7.22 -8.68
N ALA A 80 -11.87 6.93 -7.85
CA ALA A 80 -13.26 7.37 -8.02
C ALA A 80 -13.90 7.88 -6.71
#